data_AF-A0AAE0UKL3-F1
#
_entry.id   AF-A0AAE0UKL3-F1
#
_cell.length_a   1.000
_cell.length_b   1.000
_cell.length_c   1.000
_cell.angle_alpha   90.00
_cell.angle_beta   90.00
_cell.angle_gamma   90.00
#
_symmetry.space_group_name_H-M   'P 1'
#
loop_
_entity.id
_entity.type
_entity.pdbx_description
1 polymer ?
#
loop_
_entity_poly.entity_id
_entity_poly.type
_entity_poly.pdbx_seq_one_letter_code
_entity_poly.pdbx_strand_id
1 'polypeptide(L)'
;MLTQYCVPSYSTNHIIKFADDTTVVGLITKNNEANYRTEMSRLVQWCHNSNLFLNKGKTKEIVINFRRGLPQHPLPTINSAAVERVNSTKFLGVHISEDLSWMTNTTSLAKKDHSCLYFLRKLRKAQVPPPIMCSFYRDTIESILTSCITVWYGGCTASCQKTNSECSQQDHLCLSALPCGYLPHPPH
;
A
#
# COMPACT_ATOMS: atom_id res chain seq x y z
N MET A 1 -15.77 1.83 19.75
CA MET A 1 -14.77 1.64 20.82
C MET A 1 -13.61 2.59 20.58
N LEU A 2 -13.30 3.44 21.56
CA LEU A 2 -12.35 4.55 21.41
C LEU A 2 -10.91 4.03 21.48
N THR A 3 -10.32 3.82 20.30
CA THR A 3 -8.96 3.34 20.02
C THR A 3 -7.84 4.34 20.37
N GLN A 4 -8.20 5.50 20.93
CA GLN A 4 -7.37 6.68 21.19
C GLN A 4 -6.33 6.53 22.32
N TYR A 5 -6.28 5.39 23.02
CA TYR A 5 -5.34 5.16 24.12
C TYR A 5 -4.09 4.34 23.73
N CYS A 6 -3.97 3.90 22.49
CA CYS A 6 -2.80 3.16 22.02
C CYS A 6 -1.79 4.14 21.41
N VAL A 7 -1.01 4.79 22.27
CA VAL A 7 0.02 5.79 21.92
C VAL A 7 1.40 5.18 22.17
N PRO A 8 2.39 5.40 21.29
CA PRO A 8 3.75 4.94 21.53
C PRO A 8 4.32 5.57 22.81
N SER A 9 5.05 4.78 23.58
CA SER A 9 5.77 5.23 24.79
C SER A 9 7.12 5.86 24.46
N TYR A 10 7.67 5.56 23.28
CA TYR A 10 8.97 6.06 22.81
C TYR A 10 8.80 6.93 21.57
N SER A 11 9.46 8.08 21.53
CA SER A 11 9.45 8.99 20.37
C SER A 11 10.07 8.40 19.11
N THR A 12 10.88 7.35 19.24
CA THR A 12 11.49 6.60 18.14
C THR A 12 10.52 5.63 17.47
N ASN A 13 9.30 5.50 18.00
CA ASN A 13 8.31 4.55 17.56
C ASN A 13 7.00 5.25 17.21
N HIS A 14 6.26 4.67 16.29
CA HIS A 14 4.97 5.16 15.84
C HIS A 14 3.96 4.02 15.85
N ILE A 15 2.74 4.33 16.28
CA ILE A 15 1.60 3.43 16.17
C ILE A 15 0.61 4.08 15.22
N ILE A 16 0.35 3.43 14.09
CA ILE A 16 -0.56 3.90 13.05
C ILE A 16 -1.76 2.96 13.05
N LYS A 17 -2.97 3.53 13.03
CA LYS A 17 -4.22 2.77 13.09
C LYS A 17 -5.14 3.20 11.96
N PHE A 18 -5.71 2.22 11.27
CA PHE A 18 -6.67 2.44 10.21
C PHE A 18 -7.72 1.32 10.26
N ALA A 19 -8.97 1.66 10.60
CA ALA A 19 -10.00 0.67 10.89
C ALA A 19 -9.52 -0.40 11.89
N ASP A 20 -9.49 -1.68 11.49
CA ASP A 20 -8.97 -2.81 12.25
C ASP A 20 -7.46 -3.02 12.11
N ASP A 21 -6.82 -2.43 11.10
CA ASP A 21 -5.38 -2.51 10.89
C ASP A 21 -4.64 -1.63 11.91
N THR A 22 -3.66 -2.21 12.58
CA THR A 22 -2.73 -1.49 13.46
C THR A 22 -1.30 -1.85 13.06
N THR A 23 -0.47 -0.83 12.88
CA THR A 23 0.94 -0.97 12.50
C THR A 23 1.82 -0.30 13.54
N VAL A 24 2.81 -1.05 14.03
CA VAL A 24 3.83 -0.55 14.95
C VAL A 24 5.13 -0.41 14.17
N VAL A 25 5.63 0.81 14.08
CA VAL A 25 6.91 1.14 13.46
C VAL A 25 7.88 1.51 14.57
N GLY A 26 9.07 0.93 14.57
CA GLY A 26 10.10 1.25 15.55
C GLY A 26 11.47 1.40 14.90
N LEU A 27 12.20 2.43 15.29
CA LEU A 27 13.56 2.66 14.82
C LEU A 27 14.55 1.74 15.57
N ILE A 28 15.27 0.90 14.82
CA ILE A 28 16.37 0.10 15.36
C ILE A 28 17.67 0.91 15.30
N THR A 29 18.26 1.21 16.46
CA THR A 29 19.50 2.00 16.55
C THR A 29 20.59 1.17 17.20
N LYS A 30 21.80 1.11 16.60
CA LYS A 30 22.93 0.29 17.10
C LYS A 30 22.52 -1.18 17.36
N ASN A 31 21.71 -1.76 16.47
CA ASN A 31 21.13 -3.10 16.59
C ASN A 31 20.26 -3.32 17.85
N ASN A 32 19.83 -2.24 18.50
CA ASN A 32 18.92 -2.29 19.63
C ASN A 32 17.48 -2.02 19.16
N GLU A 33 16.63 -3.02 19.35
CA GLU A 33 15.20 -3.02 19.02
C GLU A 33 14.30 -2.99 20.28
N ALA A 34 14.87 -2.78 21.47
CA ALA A 34 14.16 -2.91 22.75
C ALA A 34 12.91 -2.02 22.84
N ASN A 35 12.98 -0.79 22.32
CA ASN A 35 11.82 0.12 22.29
C ASN A 35 10.70 -0.49 21.45
N TYR A 36 11.00 -0.99 20.24
CA TYR A 36 10.03 -1.66 19.37
C TYR A 36 9.42 -2.90 20.04
N ARG A 37 10.25 -3.73 20.68
CA ARG A 37 9.78 -4.93 21.42
C ARG A 37 8.83 -4.55 22.55
N THR A 38 9.18 -3.50 23.31
CA THR A 38 8.36 -3.01 24.41
C THR A 38 7.00 -2.51 23.90
N GLU A 39 6.97 -1.78 22.78
CA GLU A 39 5.69 -1.36 22.16
C GLU A 39 4.85 -2.55 21.69
N MET A 40 5.47 -3.57 21.08
CA MET A 40 4.78 -4.80 20.69
C MET A 40 4.16 -5.50 21.91
N SER A 41 4.90 -5.69 23.00
CA SER A 41 4.38 -6.30 24.22
C SER A 41 3.23 -5.49 24.82
N ARG A 42 3.34 -4.15 24.83
CA ARG A 42 2.26 -3.27 25.30
C ARG A 42 1.03 -3.36 24.42
N LEU A 43 1.18 -3.43 23.09
CA LEU A 43 0.07 -3.60 22.16
C LEU A 43 -0.64 -4.93 22.39
N VAL A 44 0.11 -6.02 22.53
CA VAL A 44 -0.45 -7.36 22.82
C VAL A 44 -1.23 -7.34 24.13
N GLN A 45 -0.67 -6.73 25.19
CA GLN A 45 -1.35 -6.61 26.48
C GLN A 45 -2.60 -5.74 26.39
N TRP A 46 -2.55 -4.63 25.66
CA TRP A 46 -3.70 -3.75 25.45
C TRP A 46 -4.82 -4.47 24.69
N CYS A 47 -4.48 -5.23 23.64
CA CYS A 47 -5.45 -6.05 22.92
C CYS A 47 -6.10 -7.08 23.86
N HIS A 48 -5.31 -7.79 24.66
CA HIS A 48 -5.81 -8.74 25.65
C HIS A 48 -6.78 -8.07 26.63
N ASN A 49 -6.39 -6.94 27.22
CA ASN A 49 -7.22 -6.21 28.19
C ASN A 49 -8.49 -5.60 27.57
N SER A 50 -8.45 -5.33 26.26
CA SER A 50 -9.57 -4.77 25.52
C SER A 50 -10.46 -5.83 24.85
N ASN A 51 -10.23 -7.12 25.12
CA ASN A 51 -10.89 -8.25 24.47
C ASN A 51 -10.77 -8.22 22.93
N LEU A 52 -9.64 -7.74 22.42
CA LEU A 52 -9.30 -7.75 20.99
C LEU A 52 -8.38 -8.92 20.68
N PHE A 53 -8.72 -9.66 19.63
CA PHE A 53 -7.93 -10.80 19.18
C PHE A 53 -6.96 -10.39 18.06
N LEU A 54 -5.66 -10.61 18.27
CA LEU A 54 -4.65 -10.40 17.24
C LEU A 54 -4.62 -11.59 16.27
N ASN A 55 -4.82 -11.30 14.98
CA ASN A 55 -4.76 -12.32 13.94
C ASN A 55 -3.29 -12.61 13.56
N LYS A 56 -2.70 -13.60 14.23
CA LYS A 56 -1.31 -14.05 14.00
C LYS A 56 -0.99 -14.35 12.54
N GLY A 57 -1.94 -14.92 11.80
CA GLY A 57 -1.74 -15.28 10.39
C GLY A 57 -1.68 -14.06 9.46
N LYS A 58 -2.35 -12.96 9.84
CA LYS A 58 -2.33 -11.69 9.12
C LYS A 58 -1.22 -10.74 9.58
N THR A 59 -0.78 -10.82 10.84
CA THR A 59 0.31 -10.00 11.35
C THR A 59 1.63 -10.44 10.72
N LYS A 60 2.29 -9.52 10.03
CA LYS A 60 3.61 -9.73 9.43
C LYS A 60 4.60 -8.71 9.99
N GLU A 61 5.86 -9.08 10.05
CA GLU A 61 6.96 -8.16 10.33
C GLU A 61 7.75 -7.93 9.04
N ILE A 62 8.13 -6.68 8.79
CA ILE A 62 9.07 -6.29 7.74
C ILE A 62 10.20 -5.50 8.38
N VAL A 63 11.45 -5.81 8.04
CA VAL A 63 12.63 -5.13 8.57
C VAL A 63 13.37 -4.48 7.42
N ILE A 64 13.36 -3.16 7.38
CA ILE A 64 14.06 -2.38 6.35
C ILE A 64 15.46 -2.04 6.87
N ASN A 65 16.49 -2.62 6.26
CA ASN A 65 17.88 -2.41 6.67
C ASN A 65 18.83 -2.36 5.47
N PHE A 66 19.50 -1.23 5.28
CA PHE A 66 20.45 -1.01 4.17
C PHE A 66 21.91 -1.27 4.56
N ARG A 67 22.19 -1.71 5.79
CA ARG A 67 23.56 -1.99 6.25
C ARG A 67 24.07 -3.31 5.66
N ARG A 68 25.35 -3.35 5.30
CA ARG A 68 26.04 -4.59 4.88
C ARG A 68 26.25 -5.48 6.10
N GLY A 69 25.77 -6.72 6.03
CA GLY A 69 25.71 -7.64 7.17
C GLY A 69 24.41 -7.45 7.96
N LEU A 70 23.43 -8.31 7.68
CA LEU A 70 22.16 -8.33 8.38
C LEU A 70 22.38 -8.82 9.82
N PRO A 71 22.11 -8.00 10.85
CA PRO A 71 21.91 -8.54 12.18
C PRO A 71 20.69 -9.45 12.13
N GLN A 72 20.84 -10.71 12.54
CA GLN A 72 19.69 -11.58 12.75
C GLN A 72 18.97 -11.13 14.02
N HIS A 73 17.97 -10.27 13.85
CA HIS A 73 17.04 -9.96 14.93
C HIS A 73 16.11 -11.16 15.13
N PRO A 74 15.86 -11.60 16.38
CA PRO A 74 14.85 -12.61 16.66
C PRO A 74 13.50 -12.25 16.04
N LEU A 75 12.60 -13.22 15.87
CA LEU A 75 11.23 -12.90 15.47
C LEU A 75 10.44 -12.36 16.68
N PRO A 76 9.59 -11.34 16.52
CA PRO A 76 8.65 -10.95 17.56
C PRO A 76 7.73 -12.11 17.85
N THR A 77 7.28 -12.21 19.10
CA THR A 77 6.25 -13.18 19.46
C THR A 77 4.95 -12.49 19.83
N ILE A 78 3.83 -13.04 19.37
CA ILE A 78 2.47 -12.68 19.80
C ILE A 78 1.87 -13.91 20.46
N ASN A 79 1.54 -13.81 21.75
CA ASN A 79 1.03 -14.94 22.55
C ASN A 79 1.87 -16.21 22.33
N SER A 80 3.19 -16.08 22.52
CA SER A 80 4.20 -17.15 22.38
C SER A 80 4.38 -17.77 21.00
N ALA A 81 3.75 -17.23 19.95
CA ALA A 81 3.97 -17.64 18.57
C ALA A 81 4.78 -16.59 17.82
N ALA A 82 5.80 -17.01 17.06
CA ALA A 82 6.60 -16.11 16.25
C ALA A 82 5.74 -15.46 15.15
N VAL A 83 5.92 -14.16 14.95
CA VAL A 83 5.36 -13.41 13.83
C VAL A 83 6.20 -13.72 12.59
N GLU A 84 5.54 -14.00 11.47
CA GLU A 84 6.22 -14.24 10.22
C GLU A 84 6.90 -12.96 9.72
N ARG A 85 8.20 -13.06 9.44
CA ARG A 85 8.95 -12.01 8.76
C ARG A 85 8.86 -12.20 7.25
N VAL A 86 8.52 -11.13 6.55
CA VAL A 86 8.33 -11.11 5.10
C VAL A 86 9.16 -10.00 4.46
N ASN A 87 9.54 -10.20 3.21
CA ASN A 87 10.33 -9.23 2.44
C ASN A 87 9.44 -8.19 1.75
N SER A 88 8.13 -8.44 1.66
CA SER A 88 7.15 -7.49 1.12
C SER A 88 5.79 -7.73 1.73
N THR A 89 5.05 -6.65 2.00
CA THR A 89 3.68 -6.72 2.51
C THR A 89 2.81 -5.61 1.92
N LYS A 90 1.50 -5.81 1.92
CA LYS A 90 0.53 -4.79 1.49
C LYS A 90 0.08 -3.98 2.70
N PHE A 91 0.35 -2.68 2.66
CA PHE A 91 -0.11 -1.72 3.67
C PHE A 91 -1.04 -0.71 3.01
N LEU A 92 -2.31 -0.69 3.44
CA LEU A 92 -3.35 0.24 2.97
C LEU A 92 -3.48 0.35 1.44
N GLY A 93 -3.27 -0.75 0.72
CA GLY A 93 -3.35 -0.77 -0.75
C GLY A 93 -2.00 -0.77 -1.48
N VAL A 94 -0.93 -0.37 -0.81
CA VAL A 94 0.42 -0.20 -1.38
C VAL A 94 1.33 -1.36 -0.96
N HIS A 95 2.11 -1.90 -1.89
CA HIS A 95 3.15 -2.87 -1.53
C HIS A 95 4.42 -2.17 -1.05
N ILE A 96 4.85 -2.52 0.16
CA ILE A 96 6.10 -2.05 0.76
C ILE A 96 7.04 -3.24 0.81
N SER A 97 8.24 -3.06 0.27
CA SER A 97 9.31 -4.07 0.22
C SER A 97 10.45 -3.70 1.17
N GLU A 98 11.18 -4.69 1.68
CA GLU A 98 12.27 -4.50 2.66
C GLU A 98 13.44 -3.68 2.10
N ASP A 99 13.62 -3.74 0.77
CA ASP A 99 14.60 -3.00 -0.01
C ASP A 99 14.06 -1.64 -0.50
N LEU A 100 12.81 -1.31 -0.13
CA LEU A 100 12.04 -0.17 -0.64
C LEU A 100 11.92 -0.13 -2.17
N SER A 101 12.06 -1.28 -2.84
CA SER A 101 11.77 -1.41 -4.26
C SER A 101 10.27 -1.32 -4.50
N TRP A 102 9.89 -0.47 -5.45
CA TRP A 102 8.51 -0.27 -5.86
C TRP A 102 8.05 -1.20 -6.97
N MET A 103 8.89 -2.15 -7.41
CA MET A 103 8.59 -3.07 -8.51
C MET A 103 7.33 -3.90 -8.25
N THR A 104 7.19 -4.46 -7.04
CA THR A 104 6.01 -5.25 -6.67
C THR A 104 4.74 -4.38 -6.70
N ASN A 105 4.84 -3.15 -6.21
CA ASN A 105 3.73 -2.20 -6.22
C ASN A 105 3.33 -1.82 -7.65
N THR A 106 4.26 -1.33 -8.46
CA THR A 106 3.98 -0.88 -9.84
C THR A 106 3.51 -2.03 -10.72
N THR A 107 4.09 -3.22 -10.60
CA THR A 107 3.60 -4.41 -11.33
C THR A 107 2.17 -4.76 -10.94
N SER A 108 1.82 -4.63 -9.64
CA SER A 108 0.45 -4.89 -9.19
C SER A 108 -0.55 -3.85 -9.71
N LEU A 109 -0.14 -2.58 -9.78
CA LEU A 109 -0.94 -1.49 -10.34
C LEU A 109 -1.15 -1.69 -11.84
N ALA A 110 -0.09 -1.98 -12.59
CA ALA A 110 -0.15 -2.25 -14.03
C ALA A 110 -1.08 -3.43 -14.36
N LYS A 111 -1.05 -4.51 -13.55
CA LYS A 111 -1.99 -5.63 -13.73
C LYS A 111 -3.45 -5.23 -13.54
N LYS A 112 -3.75 -4.39 -12.53
CA LYS A 112 -5.12 -3.89 -12.30
C LYS A 112 -5.54 -2.96 -13.43
N ASP A 113 -4.66 -2.05 -13.82
CA ASP A 113 -4.86 -1.14 -14.94
C ASP A 113 -5.21 -1.90 -16.23
N HIS A 114 -4.40 -2.90 -16.62
CA HIS A 114 -4.70 -3.74 -17.79
C HIS A 114 -6.06 -4.45 -17.69
N SER A 115 -6.47 -4.88 -16.51
CA SER A 115 -7.79 -5.48 -16.29
C SER A 115 -8.93 -4.47 -16.50
N CYS A 116 -8.78 -3.26 -15.96
CA CYS A 116 -9.72 -2.16 -16.16
C CYS A 116 -9.79 -1.72 -17.63
N LEU A 117 -8.65 -1.60 -18.31
CA LEU A 117 -8.58 -1.31 -19.75
C LEU A 117 -9.27 -2.40 -20.58
N TYR A 118 -9.10 -3.67 -20.23
CA TYR A 118 -9.82 -4.76 -20.87
C TYR A 118 -11.33 -4.58 -20.72
N PHE A 119 -11.80 -4.22 -19.52
CA PHE A 119 -13.22 -3.97 -19.27
C PHE A 119 -13.72 -2.74 -20.04
N LEU A 120 -12.96 -1.64 -20.08
CA LEU A 120 -13.28 -0.46 -20.88
C LEU A 120 -13.43 -0.80 -22.36
N ARG A 121 -12.55 -1.65 -22.91
CA ARG A 121 -12.68 -2.16 -24.29
C ARG A 121 -13.96 -2.97 -24.49
N LYS A 122 -14.41 -3.72 -23.49
CA LYS A 122 -15.69 -4.46 -23.53
C LYS A 122 -16.89 -3.51 -23.50
N LEU A 123 -16.89 -2.49 -22.64
CA LEU A 123 -17.93 -1.46 -22.61
C LEU A 123 -18.04 -0.74 -23.96
N ARG A 124 -16.90 -0.39 -24.56
CA ARG A 124 -16.87 0.21 -25.90
C ARG A 124 -17.46 -0.71 -26.96
N LYS A 125 -17.12 -2.01 -26.95
CA LYS A 125 -17.72 -2.99 -27.87
C LYS A 125 -19.24 -3.12 -27.67
N ALA A 126 -19.72 -2.95 -26.45
CA ALA A 126 -21.15 -2.93 -26.12
C ALA A 126 -21.83 -1.58 -26.43
N GLN A 127 -21.13 -0.62 -27.05
CA GLN A 127 -21.68 0.70 -27.43
C GLN A 127 -22.24 1.49 -26.23
N VAL A 128 -21.62 1.32 -25.05
CA VAL A 128 -21.96 2.13 -23.87
C VAL A 128 -21.71 3.61 -24.19
N PRO A 129 -22.58 4.55 -23.74
CA PRO A 129 -22.40 5.97 -24.00
C PRO A 129 -21.03 6.52 -23.54
N PRO A 130 -20.39 7.41 -24.32
CA PRO A 130 -19.09 8.00 -23.99
C PRO A 130 -19.00 8.60 -22.58
N PRO A 131 -19.99 9.36 -22.06
CA PRO A 131 -19.89 9.94 -20.72
C PRO A 131 -19.68 8.88 -19.63
N ILE A 132 -20.36 7.73 -19.74
CA ILE A 132 -20.22 6.62 -18.78
C ILE A 132 -18.83 5.99 -18.88
N MET A 133 -18.30 5.85 -20.09
CA MET A 133 -16.93 5.36 -20.29
C MET A 133 -15.88 6.33 -19.77
N CYS A 134 -16.05 7.65 -19.96
CA CYS A 134 -15.14 8.65 -19.41
C CYS A 134 -15.18 8.63 -17.86
N SER A 135 -16.37 8.51 -17.25
CA SER A 135 -16.50 8.32 -15.79
C SER A 135 -15.80 7.04 -15.32
N PHE A 136 -16.06 5.91 -15.97
CA PHE A 136 -15.39 4.65 -15.64
C PHE A 136 -13.86 4.80 -15.66
N TYR A 137 -13.32 5.45 -16.69
CA TYR A 137 -11.88 5.70 -16.78
C TYR A 137 -11.36 6.52 -15.59
N ARG A 138 -11.97 7.67 -15.30
CA ARG A 138 -11.52 8.57 -14.22
C ARG A 138 -11.64 7.91 -12.84
N ASP A 139 -12.78 7.28 -12.60
CA ASP A 139 -13.13 6.74 -11.28
C ASP A 139 -12.37 5.46 -10.97
N THR A 140 -11.90 4.71 -11.99
CA THR A 140 -11.21 3.43 -11.80
C THR A 140 -9.76 3.47 -12.24
N ILE A 141 -9.48 3.71 -13.52
CA ILE A 141 -8.14 3.62 -14.10
C ILE A 141 -7.26 4.73 -13.54
N GLU A 142 -7.69 5.99 -13.69
CA GLU A 142 -6.92 7.15 -13.21
C GLU A 142 -6.76 7.12 -11.69
N SER A 143 -7.82 6.74 -10.96
CA SER A 143 -7.77 6.54 -9.49
C SER A 143 -6.75 5.49 -9.07
N ILE A 144 -6.68 4.34 -9.75
CA ILE A 144 -5.69 3.29 -9.46
C ILE A 144 -4.26 3.78 -9.70
N LEU A 145 -4.01 4.46 -10.81
CA LEU A 145 -2.68 4.93 -11.19
C LEU A 145 -2.18 6.09 -10.31
N THR A 146 -3.09 6.93 -9.84
CA THR A 146 -2.75 8.08 -8.97
C THR A 146 -2.74 7.73 -7.48
N SER A 147 -3.28 6.57 -7.10
CA SER A 147 -3.31 6.12 -5.71
C SER A 147 -1.92 6.08 -5.08
N CYS A 148 -1.74 6.86 -4.01
CA CYS A 148 -0.51 6.98 -3.25
C CYS A 148 0.73 7.37 -4.08
N ILE A 149 0.55 8.04 -5.22
CA ILE A 149 1.63 8.36 -6.16
C ILE A 149 2.79 9.12 -5.50
N THR A 150 2.51 10.01 -4.54
CA THR A 150 3.52 10.76 -3.79
C THR A 150 4.46 9.89 -2.96
N VAL A 151 4.02 8.68 -2.60
CA VAL A 151 4.79 7.73 -1.77
C VAL A 151 5.76 6.94 -2.63
N TRP A 152 5.30 6.40 -3.76
CA TRP A 152 6.07 5.41 -4.53
C TRP A 152 6.73 5.98 -5.78
N TYR A 153 6.21 7.06 -6.37
CA TYR A 153 6.70 7.57 -7.66
C TYR A 153 8.15 8.05 -7.60
N GLY A 154 8.51 8.79 -6.54
CA GLY A 154 9.86 9.33 -6.36
C GLY A 154 10.94 8.26 -6.14
N GLY A 155 10.56 7.07 -5.68
CA GLY A 155 11.49 5.96 -5.48
C GLY A 155 11.55 4.97 -6.64
N CYS A 156 10.76 5.16 -7.70
CA CYS A 156 10.70 4.24 -8.83
C CYS A 156 12.02 4.20 -9.60
N THR A 157 12.49 2.97 -9.90
CA THR A 157 13.58 2.77 -10.85
C THR A 157 13.13 3.06 -12.28
N ALA A 158 14.08 3.20 -13.21
CA ALA A 158 13.79 3.39 -14.64
C ALA A 158 12.87 2.29 -15.21
N SER A 159 13.02 1.05 -14.74
CA SER A 159 12.14 -0.06 -15.13
C SER A 159 10.69 0.16 -14.65
N CYS A 160 10.49 0.65 -13.43
CA CYS A 160 9.17 0.95 -12.89
C CYS A 160 8.50 2.12 -13.65
N GLN A 161 9.28 3.15 -13.97
CA GLN A 161 8.83 4.28 -14.76
C GLN A 161 8.40 3.86 -16.16
N LYS A 162 9.16 2.95 -16.79
CA LYS A 162 8.82 2.39 -18.10
C LYS A 162 7.45 1.69 -18.07
N THR A 163 7.22 0.79 -17.11
CA THR A 163 5.93 0.11 -16.97
C THR A 163 4.77 1.09 -16.81
N ASN A 164 4.95 2.14 -15.99
CA ASN A 164 3.92 3.17 -15.83
C ASN A 164 3.69 3.97 -17.11
N SER A 165 4.75 4.32 -17.84
CA SER A 165 4.63 5.03 -19.11
C SER A 165 3.91 4.21 -20.18
N GLU A 166 4.12 2.89 -20.19
CA GLU A 166 3.42 1.97 -21.08
C GLU A 166 1.93 1.88 -20.77
N CYS A 167 1.55 1.81 -19.48
CA CYS A 167 0.16 1.92 -19.04
C CYS A 167 -0.45 3.25 -19.50
N SER A 168 0.18 4.38 -19.18
CA SER A 168 -0.34 5.70 -19.56
C SER A 168 -0.45 5.90 -21.07
N GLN A 169 0.45 5.32 -21.86
CA GLN A 169 0.36 5.38 -23.33
C GLN A 169 -0.83 4.57 -23.85
N GLN A 170 -1.08 3.38 -23.28
CA GLN A 170 -2.25 2.56 -23.63
C GLN A 170 -3.56 3.25 -23.25
N ASP A 171 -3.58 3.94 -22.11
CA ASP A 171 -4.72 4.75 -21.66
C ASP A 171 -5.02 5.88 -22.62
N HIS A 172 -4.00 6.66 -22.98
CA HIS A 172 -4.14 7.79 -23.90
C HIS A 172 -4.67 7.32 -25.27
N LEU A 173 -4.17 6.20 -25.79
CA LEU A 173 -4.68 5.59 -27.03
C LEU A 173 -6.13 5.10 -26.91
N CYS A 174 -6.54 4.62 -25.73
CA CYS A 174 -7.93 4.21 -25.51
C CYS A 174 -8.87 5.40 -25.38
N LEU A 175 -8.44 6.46 -24.67
CA LEU A 175 -9.19 7.70 -24.47
C LEU A 175 -9.33 8.54 -25.73
N SER A 176 -8.27 8.67 -26.54
CA SER A 176 -8.33 9.42 -27.80
C SER A 176 -9.28 8.78 -28.81
N ALA A 177 -9.54 7.47 -28.67
CA ALA A 177 -10.53 6.74 -29.42
C ALA A 177 -11.95 6.83 -28.83
N LEU A 178 -12.13 7.45 -27.66
CA LEU A 178 -13.43 7.83 -27.14
C LEU A 178 -13.73 9.25 -27.62
N PRO A 179 -14.97 9.56 -28.05
CA PRO A 179 -15.40 10.93 -28.24
C PRO A 179 -15.64 11.59 -26.86
N CYS A 180 -14.65 11.54 -25.97
CA CYS A 180 -14.55 12.38 -24.77
C CYS A 180 -14.03 13.76 -25.22
N GLY A 181 -14.71 14.39 -26.19
CA GLY A 181 -14.50 15.81 -26.47
C GLY A 181 -14.96 16.58 -25.25
N TYR A 182 -14.07 17.38 -24.66
CA TYR A 182 -14.30 18.42 -23.65
C TYR A 182 -15.74 18.45 -23.11
N LEU A 183 -15.97 17.82 -21.95
CA LEU A 183 -17.15 18.13 -21.15
C LEU A 183 -17.06 19.62 -20.79
N PRO A 184 -18.07 20.45 -21.11
CA PRO A 184 -18.04 21.86 -20.76
C PRO A 184 -18.03 21.99 -19.23
N HIS A 185 -17.16 22.88 -18.73
CA HIS A 185 -17.20 23.30 -17.33
C HIS A 185 -18.63 23.77 -16.98
N PRO A 186 -19.13 23.43 -15.78
CA PRO A 186 -20.45 23.89 -15.37
C PRO A 186 -20.46 25.44 -15.32
N PRO A 187 -21.52 26.09 -15.81
CA PRO A 187 -21.62 27.55 -15.75
C PRO A 187 -21.70 27.98 -14.28
N HIS A 188 -20.88 28.99 -13.95
CA HIS A 188 -20.98 29.75 -12.70
C HIS A 188 -22.29 30.54 -12.63
#